data_AF-A0A955WDV7-F1
#
_entry.id   AF-A0A955WDV7-F1
#
_cell.length_a   1.000
_cell.length_b   1.000
_cell.length_c   1.000
_cell.angle_alpha   90.00
_cell.angle_beta   90.00
_cell.angle_gamma   90.00
#
_symmetry.space_group_name_H-M   'P 1'
#
loop_
_entity.id
_entity.type
_entity.pdbx_description
1 polymer ?
#
loop_
_entity_poly.entity_id
_entity_poly.type
_entity_poly.pdbx_seq_one_letter_code
_entity_poly.pdbx_strand_id
1 'polypeptide(L)'
;MSSDTTAAPSSIRERRQRTRASRRRRTLEPPPQLWAKVLVGIHVALAPLLLAGAYPWAAATSAVSAVALLFVVLLSDRGRPLPWSPGMAVLVGLGLASVVQIIPLPIALVQLLSPLAADDALHISAMLGDAAPTWIPLSRDPGRTRMSLLLGLNVLCTAMALALLVERHRPRGFMRAIATACVAIVLVSLGHAAVGASTVFGLYTPLVNRSFGPIINVNHLSAFASLTALLCLGLGLQEESGPRKGLAYVGATCAACLTLLTGSRGGALSLLIATGIALLLTRRSGTRMSLPVKVGLGALVAAAVAGLAVVFFGVREVHGVSDIERLDVWRRSGELVLDHWMAGTGRGAFEPAFLFRSSFLARYTHPENILLQYGAELGVPLTLLALVG
;
A
#
# COMPACT_ATOMS: atom_id res chain seq x y z
N MET A 1 1.27 -51.78 66.87
CA MET A 1 1.09 -50.32 66.99
C MET A 1 2.14 -49.64 66.14
N SER A 2 1.71 -48.65 65.34
CA SER A 2 2.48 -47.62 64.58
C SER A 2 3.51 -48.10 63.56
N SER A 3 3.62 -47.56 62.34
CA SER A 3 2.99 -46.40 61.72
C SER A 3 3.35 -46.39 60.24
N ASP A 4 2.35 -46.32 59.36
CA ASP A 4 2.51 -45.99 57.95
C ASP A 4 2.98 -44.53 57.79
N THR A 5 4.19 -44.33 57.30
CA THR A 5 4.62 -43.05 56.72
C THR A 5 4.56 -43.15 55.21
N THR A 6 3.46 -42.64 54.67
CA THR A 6 3.20 -42.44 53.24
C THR A 6 4.05 -41.29 52.69
N ALA A 7 5.19 -41.63 52.08
CA ALA A 7 5.95 -40.69 51.26
C ALA A 7 5.23 -40.48 49.92
N ALA A 8 4.57 -39.33 49.74
CA ALA A 8 3.95 -38.94 48.49
C ALA A 8 4.99 -38.75 47.36
N PRO A 9 4.69 -39.16 46.11
CA PRO A 9 5.68 -39.22 45.04
C PRO A 9 6.12 -37.83 44.55
N SER A 10 7.43 -37.58 44.61
CA SER A 10 8.17 -36.39 44.15
C SER A 10 7.97 -36.03 42.67
N SER A 11 7.39 -36.92 41.87
CA SER A 11 7.27 -36.79 40.41
C SER A 11 6.29 -35.72 39.94
N ILE A 12 5.24 -35.41 40.70
CA ILE A 12 4.22 -34.42 40.31
C ILE A 12 4.73 -32.98 40.52
N ARG A 13 5.46 -32.75 41.62
CA ARG A 13 6.05 -31.44 41.95
C ARG A 13 7.15 -31.08 40.96
N GLU A 14 8.00 -32.04 40.60
CA GLU A 14 9.02 -31.87 39.57
C GLU A 14 8.43 -31.66 38.17
N ARG A 15 7.37 -32.38 37.78
CA ARG A 15 6.67 -32.14 36.50
C ARG A 15 6.07 -30.73 36.43
N ARG A 16 5.48 -30.24 37.53
CA ARG A 16 4.94 -28.88 37.64
C ARG A 16 6.04 -27.81 37.63
N GLN A 17 7.20 -28.07 38.23
CA GLN A 17 8.34 -27.16 38.17
C GLN A 17 9.00 -27.15 36.78
N ARG A 18 9.16 -28.30 36.11
CA ARG A 18 9.68 -28.37 34.73
C ARG A 18 8.75 -27.69 33.71
N THR A 19 7.43 -27.86 33.87
CA THR A 19 6.45 -27.14 33.02
C THR A 19 6.36 -25.64 33.33
N ARG A 20 6.55 -25.21 34.58
CA ARG A 20 6.69 -23.78 34.92
C ARG A 20 8.00 -23.19 34.42
N ALA A 21 9.12 -23.90 34.51
CA ALA A 21 10.41 -23.47 33.99
C ALA A 21 10.44 -23.42 32.45
N SER A 22 9.78 -24.36 31.76
CA SER A 22 9.63 -24.31 30.30
C SER A 22 8.62 -23.25 29.84
N ARG A 23 7.58 -22.95 30.64
CA ARG A 23 6.71 -21.77 30.44
C ARG A 23 7.44 -20.44 30.71
N ARG A 24 8.36 -20.38 31.68
CA ARG A 24 9.18 -19.18 31.96
C ARG A 24 10.24 -18.94 30.89
N ARG A 25 10.76 -20.01 30.24
CA ARG A 25 11.60 -19.91 29.05
C ARG A 25 10.84 -19.53 27.77
N ARG A 26 9.53 -19.24 27.84
CA ARG A 26 8.67 -19.09 26.66
C ARG A 26 8.44 -17.66 26.17
N THR A 27 9.02 -16.59 26.73
CA THR A 27 8.47 -15.24 26.48
C THR A 27 9.44 -14.08 26.30
N LEU A 28 10.73 -14.30 26.06
CA LEU A 28 11.59 -13.22 25.59
C LEU A 28 12.13 -13.62 24.23
N GLU A 29 11.64 -12.93 23.19
CA GLU A 29 12.20 -13.04 21.86
C GLU A 29 13.65 -12.56 21.91
N PRO A 30 14.58 -13.21 21.18
CA PRO A 30 15.96 -12.74 21.16
C PRO A 30 15.97 -11.28 20.67
N PRO A 31 16.79 -10.39 21.26
CA PRO A 31 16.78 -8.96 20.96
C PRO A 31 16.77 -8.60 19.46
N PRO A 32 17.51 -9.31 18.58
CA PRO A 32 17.49 -9.03 17.14
C PRO A 32 16.10 -9.15 16.48
N GLN A 33 15.25 -10.05 16.96
CA GLN A 33 13.90 -10.24 16.41
C GLN A 33 12.95 -9.11 16.82
N LEU A 34 13.12 -8.56 18.02
CA LEU A 34 12.34 -7.41 18.47
C LEU A 34 12.68 -6.17 17.65
N TRP A 35 13.98 -5.92 17.45
CA TRP A 35 14.46 -4.80 16.63
C TRP A 35 13.97 -4.88 15.18
N ALA A 36 14.01 -6.07 14.56
CA ALA A 36 13.49 -6.25 13.20
C ALA A 36 12.01 -5.88 13.08
N LYS A 37 11.18 -6.24 14.06
CA LYS A 37 9.75 -5.87 14.07
C LYS A 37 9.53 -4.39 14.26
N VAL A 38 10.30 -3.76 15.15
CA VAL A 38 10.25 -2.31 15.37
C VAL A 38 10.63 -1.58 14.08
N LEU A 39 11.71 -1.99 13.41
CA LEU A 39 12.14 -1.40 12.14
C LEU A 39 11.07 -1.54 11.04
N VAL A 40 10.43 -2.71 10.91
CA VAL A 40 9.30 -2.91 9.98
C VAL A 40 8.14 -1.98 10.32
N GLY A 41 7.76 -1.90 11.61
CA GLY A 41 6.68 -1.02 12.05
C GLY A 41 6.96 0.46 11.76
N ILE A 42 8.18 0.92 12.03
CA ILE A 42 8.64 2.28 11.71
C ILE A 42 8.56 2.52 10.21
N HIS A 43 9.11 1.61 9.40
CA HIS A 43 9.10 1.74 7.93
C HIS A 43 7.68 1.85 7.37
N VAL A 44 6.75 1.02 7.84
CA VAL A 44 5.33 1.05 7.42
C VAL A 44 4.63 2.35 7.85
N ALA A 45 4.93 2.87 9.04
CA ALA A 45 4.34 4.12 9.53
C ALA A 45 4.95 5.37 8.85
N LEU A 46 6.19 5.29 8.37
CA LEU A 46 6.95 6.44 7.88
C LEU A 46 6.27 7.10 6.69
N ALA A 47 5.92 6.35 5.65
CA ALA A 47 5.33 6.93 4.44
C ALA A 47 4.01 7.67 4.71
N PRO A 48 3.03 7.10 5.45
CA PRO A 48 1.85 7.83 5.87
C PRO A 48 2.19 9.12 6.62
N LEU A 49 3.07 9.07 7.63
CA LEU A 49 3.44 10.24 8.44
C LEU A 49 4.11 11.35 7.62
N LEU A 50 4.84 11.00 6.56
CA LEU A 50 5.43 11.95 5.61
C LEU A 50 4.44 12.33 4.50
N LEU A 51 3.21 12.64 4.89
CA LEU A 51 2.14 13.09 4.00
C LEU A 51 1.85 12.12 2.85
N ALA A 52 1.87 10.82 3.15
CA ALA A 52 1.73 9.74 2.18
C ALA A 52 2.74 9.77 1.01
N GLY A 53 3.90 10.40 1.18
CA GLY A 53 4.91 10.54 0.13
C GLY A 53 4.54 11.56 -0.95
N ALA A 54 3.63 12.50 -0.65
CA ALA A 54 3.18 13.53 -1.60
C ALA A 54 4.34 14.40 -2.15
N TYR A 55 5.43 14.54 -1.38
CA TYR A 55 6.60 15.30 -1.78
C TYR A 55 7.76 14.40 -2.20
N PRO A 56 8.60 14.85 -3.15
CA PRO A 56 9.77 14.10 -3.60
C PRO A 56 10.71 13.65 -2.48
N TRP A 57 10.97 14.54 -1.51
CA TRP A 57 11.82 14.24 -0.36
C TRP A 57 11.21 13.17 0.55
N ALA A 58 9.88 13.13 0.69
CA ALA A 58 9.17 12.15 1.51
C ALA A 58 9.22 10.76 0.87
N ALA A 59 8.99 10.69 -0.45
CA ALA A 59 9.13 9.46 -1.22
C ALA A 59 10.58 8.93 -1.18
N ALA A 60 11.58 9.80 -1.35
CA ALA A 60 12.99 9.44 -1.24
C ALA A 60 13.35 8.92 0.16
N THR A 61 12.89 9.59 1.22
CA THR A 61 13.10 9.16 2.62
C THR A 61 12.50 7.79 2.87
N SER A 62 11.30 7.53 2.35
CA SER A 62 10.66 6.22 2.42
C SER A 62 11.46 5.14 1.69
N ALA A 63 11.93 5.42 0.46
CA ALA A 63 12.77 4.49 -0.30
C ALA A 63 14.10 4.18 0.41
N VAL A 64 14.77 5.18 0.98
CA VAL A 64 15.99 4.98 1.78
C VAL A 64 15.72 4.07 2.98
N SER A 65 14.59 4.26 3.67
CA SER A 65 14.23 3.41 4.79
C SER A 65 13.96 1.94 4.38
N ALA A 66 13.40 1.69 3.19
CA ALA A 66 13.22 0.35 2.65
C ALA A 66 14.54 -0.33 2.30
N VAL A 67 15.46 0.42 1.66
CA VAL A 67 16.81 -0.08 1.36
C VAL A 67 17.56 -0.39 2.64
N ALA A 68 17.52 0.49 3.64
CA ALA A 68 18.14 0.28 4.94
C ALA A 68 17.55 -0.95 5.66
N LEU A 69 16.23 -1.12 5.63
CA LEU A 69 15.56 -2.30 6.19
C LEU A 69 16.06 -3.58 5.51
N LEU A 70 16.06 -3.63 4.18
CA LEU A 70 16.57 -4.78 3.43
C LEU A 70 18.04 -5.06 3.76
N PHE A 71 18.88 -4.02 3.81
CA PHE A 71 20.31 -4.15 4.11
C PHE A 71 20.55 -4.73 5.51
N VAL A 72 19.83 -4.25 6.54
CA VAL A 72 19.90 -4.80 7.91
C VAL A 72 19.49 -6.27 7.92
N VAL A 73 18.43 -6.63 7.18
CA VAL A 73 17.97 -8.01 7.07
C VAL A 73 19.01 -8.90 6.39
N LEU A 74 19.68 -8.42 5.34
CA LEU A 74 20.75 -9.16 4.65
C LEU A 74 22.00 -9.32 5.52
N LEU A 75 22.43 -8.26 6.22
CA LEU A 75 23.59 -8.31 7.11
C LEU A 75 23.40 -9.25 8.30
N SER A 76 22.17 -9.37 8.78
CA SER A 76 21.84 -10.25 9.90
C SER A 76 21.94 -11.75 9.57
N ASP A 77 22.07 -12.11 8.28
CA ASP A 77 22.03 -13.51 7.84
C ASP A 77 22.71 -13.67 6.46
N ARG A 78 24.06 -13.68 6.49
CA ARG A 78 24.93 -13.63 5.30
C ARG A 78 25.02 -14.93 4.49
N GLY A 79 24.14 -15.91 4.73
CA GLY A 79 24.25 -17.26 4.15
C GLY A 79 23.08 -17.70 3.27
N ARG A 80 22.02 -16.89 3.14
CA ARG A 80 20.81 -17.29 2.41
C ARG A 80 20.66 -16.54 1.08
N PRO A 81 20.20 -17.22 0.01
CA PRO A 81 19.85 -16.56 -1.23
C PRO A 81 18.66 -15.63 -1.03
N LEU A 82 18.55 -14.62 -1.90
CA LEU A 82 17.38 -13.75 -1.94
C LEU A 82 16.13 -14.55 -2.33
N PRO A 83 14.97 -14.33 -1.68
CA PRO A 83 13.74 -14.97 -2.06
C PRO A 83 13.34 -14.39 -3.41
N TRP A 84 13.31 -15.23 -4.44
CA TRP A 84 12.92 -14.82 -5.78
C TRP A 84 11.53 -15.33 -6.09
N SER A 85 10.66 -14.46 -6.61
CA SER A 85 9.33 -14.83 -7.10
C SER A 85 9.10 -14.22 -8.49
N PRO A 86 8.21 -14.81 -9.31
CA PRO A 86 7.83 -14.23 -10.60
C PRO A 86 7.40 -12.75 -10.49
N GLY A 87 6.59 -12.42 -9.47
CA GLY A 87 6.19 -11.03 -9.22
C GLY A 87 7.35 -10.09 -8.89
N MET A 88 8.40 -10.56 -8.21
CA MET A 88 9.63 -9.76 -8.01
C MET A 88 10.39 -9.56 -9.33
N ALA A 89 10.45 -10.58 -10.18
CA ALA A 89 11.05 -10.45 -11.51
C ALA A 89 10.31 -9.40 -12.36
N VAL A 90 8.98 -9.38 -12.30
CA VAL A 90 8.15 -8.34 -12.95
C VAL A 90 8.47 -6.95 -12.41
N LEU A 91 8.52 -6.78 -11.08
CA LEU A 91 8.86 -5.47 -10.49
C LEU A 91 10.26 -4.99 -10.90
N VAL A 92 11.25 -5.88 -10.94
CA VAL A 92 12.59 -5.57 -11.45
C VAL A 92 12.54 -5.20 -12.93
N GLY A 93 11.82 -5.97 -13.76
CA GLY A 93 11.65 -5.67 -15.18
C GLY A 93 10.99 -4.32 -15.44
N LEU A 94 9.94 -3.98 -14.69
CA LEU A 94 9.28 -2.67 -14.73
C LEU A 94 10.22 -1.54 -14.30
N GLY A 95 11.06 -1.78 -13.29
CA GLY A 95 12.10 -0.86 -12.87
C GLY A 95 13.14 -0.62 -13.97
N LEU A 96 13.65 -1.69 -14.59
CA LEU A 96 14.61 -1.59 -15.70
C LEU A 96 14.00 -0.87 -16.91
N ALA A 97 12.76 -1.15 -17.26
CA ALA A 97 12.04 -0.43 -18.31
C ALA A 97 11.93 1.07 -17.99
N SER A 98 11.61 1.41 -16.74
CA SER A 98 11.54 2.80 -16.28
C SER A 98 12.92 3.49 -16.29
N VAL A 99 14.01 2.75 -16.08
CA VAL A 99 15.39 3.25 -16.25
C VAL A 99 15.68 3.54 -17.72
N VAL A 100 15.33 2.64 -18.63
CA VAL A 100 15.47 2.87 -20.08
C VAL A 100 14.68 4.10 -20.52
N GLN A 101 13.50 4.33 -19.94
CA GLN A 101 12.68 5.50 -20.26
C GLN A 101 13.34 6.85 -19.90
N ILE A 102 14.28 6.91 -18.96
CA ILE A 102 14.93 8.16 -18.52
C ILE A 102 16.34 8.38 -19.10
N ILE A 103 16.98 7.34 -19.63
CA ILE A 103 18.29 7.46 -20.26
C ILE A 103 18.09 8.16 -21.61
N PRO A 104 18.81 9.25 -21.91
CA PRO A 104 18.79 9.85 -23.24
C PRO A 104 19.21 8.81 -24.29
N LEU A 105 18.40 8.66 -25.34
CA LEU A 105 18.66 7.78 -26.48
C LEU A 105 18.81 8.64 -27.76
N PRO A 106 19.47 8.13 -28.80
CA PRO A 106 19.53 8.83 -30.08
C PRO A 106 18.11 9.12 -30.57
N ILE A 107 17.86 10.34 -31.05
CA ILE A 107 16.52 10.77 -31.46
C ILE A 107 15.89 9.86 -32.52
N ALA A 108 16.70 9.26 -33.41
CA ALA A 108 16.22 8.28 -34.39
C ALA A 108 15.57 7.05 -33.74
N LEU A 109 16.10 6.58 -32.59
CA LEU A 109 15.50 5.49 -31.83
C LEU A 109 14.21 5.94 -31.15
N VAL A 110 14.19 7.17 -30.63
CA VAL A 110 12.97 7.73 -30.02
C VAL A 110 11.87 7.97 -31.06
N GLN A 111 12.20 8.43 -32.26
CA GLN A 111 11.25 8.55 -33.38
C GLN A 111 10.61 7.21 -33.74
N LEU A 112 11.38 6.11 -33.68
CA LEU A 112 10.86 4.76 -33.93
C LEU A 112 9.94 4.27 -32.79
N LEU A 113 10.34 4.49 -31.53
CA LEU A 113 9.65 3.93 -30.37
C LEU A 113 8.49 4.81 -29.86
N SER A 114 8.61 6.13 -30.00
CA SER A 114 7.66 7.14 -29.55
C SER A 114 7.76 8.40 -30.42
N PRO A 115 7.17 8.40 -31.63
CA PRO A 115 7.29 9.50 -32.59
C PRO A 115 6.83 10.84 -31.99
N LEU A 116 5.70 10.83 -31.28
CA LEU A 116 5.17 12.04 -30.64
C LEU A 116 6.11 12.64 -29.59
N ALA A 117 6.85 11.82 -28.84
CA ALA A 117 7.83 12.33 -27.89
C ALA A 117 9.02 13.01 -28.60
N ALA A 118 9.45 12.48 -29.75
CA ALA A 118 10.48 13.10 -30.57
C ALA A 118 10.00 14.42 -31.20
N ASP A 119 8.78 14.43 -31.74
CA ASP A 119 8.19 15.61 -32.37
C ASP A 119 8.05 16.75 -31.36
N ASP A 120 7.59 16.47 -30.14
CA ASP A 120 7.47 17.48 -29.09
C ASP A 120 8.84 18.03 -28.66
N ALA A 121 9.86 17.17 -28.55
CA ALA A 121 11.21 17.63 -28.21
C ALA A 121 11.80 18.55 -29.29
N LEU A 122 11.59 18.22 -30.57
CA LEU A 122 11.99 19.06 -31.70
C LEU A 122 11.23 20.38 -31.72
N HIS A 123 9.91 20.33 -31.48
CA HIS A 123 9.03 21.50 -31.48
C HIS A 123 9.37 22.47 -30.35
N ILE A 124 9.58 21.96 -29.13
CA ILE A 124 10.00 22.78 -27.98
C ILE A 124 11.36 23.44 -28.25
N SER A 125 12.32 22.69 -28.79
CA SER A 125 13.66 23.25 -29.10
C SER A 125 13.58 24.34 -30.16
N ALA A 126 12.76 24.14 -31.20
CA ALA A 126 12.51 25.16 -32.23
C ALA A 126 11.84 26.42 -31.65
N MET A 127 10.87 26.26 -30.74
CA MET A 127 10.21 27.39 -30.05
C MET A 127 11.17 28.18 -29.16
N LEU A 128 12.13 27.50 -28.51
CA LEU A 128 13.12 28.13 -27.65
C LEU A 128 14.31 28.73 -28.43
N GLY A 129 14.41 28.45 -29.74
CA GLY A 129 15.54 28.87 -30.56
C GLY A 129 16.82 28.04 -30.32
N ASP A 130 16.67 26.87 -29.69
CA ASP A 130 17.76 25.96 -29.40
C ASP A 130 18.09 25.05 -30.59
N ALA A 131 19.31 24.51 -30.62
CA ALA A 131 19.70 23.51 -31.60
C ALA A 131 18.84 22.24 -31.46
N ALA A 132 18.52 21.61 -32.59
CA ALA A 132 17.72 20.39 -32.60
C ALA A 132 18.38 19.29 -31.74
N PRO A 133 17.67 18.72 -30.75
CA PRO A 133 18.25 17.75 -29.84
C PRO A 133 18.54 16.45 -30.58
N THR A 134 19.74 15.93 -30.37
CA THR A 134 20.20 14.66 -30.96
C THR A 134 19.97 13.46 -30.03
N TRP A 135 19.85 13.73 -28.72
CA TRP A 135 19.63 12.75 -27.67
C TRP A 135 18.52 13.21 -26.74
N ILE A 136 17.46 12.39 -26.64
CA ILE A 136 16.29 12.69 -25.81
C ILE A 136 15.83 11.42 -25.07
N PRO A 137 15.26 11.53 -23.86
CA PRO A 137 14.65 10.38 -23.18
C PRO A 137 13.35 9.94 -23.87
N LEU A 138 12.95 8.68 -23.67
CA LEU A 138 11.61 8.21 -24.09
C LEU A 138 10.51 8.78 -23.21
N SER A 139 10.80 9.01 -21.92
CA SER A 139 9.85 9.61 -20.99
C SER A 139 9.61 11.08 -21.32
N ARG A 140 8.34 11.46 -21.40
CA ARG A 140 7.89 12.86 -21.55
C ARG A 140 8.09 13.68 -20.28
N ASP A 141 8.22 13.02 -19.12
CA ASP A 141 8.56 13.66 -17.85
C ASP A 141 9.57 12.79 -17.09
N PRO A 142 10.87 12.94 -17.39
CA PRO A 142 11.92 12.17 -16.73
C PRO A 142 11.96 12.39 -15.21
N GLY A 143 11.50 13.54 -14.71
CA GLY A 143 11.41 13.84 -13.29
C GLY A 143 10.41 12.94 -12.58
N ARG A 144 9.21 12.79 -13.14
CA ARG A 144 8.18 11.88 -12.61
C ARG A 144 8.54 10.40 -12.79
N THR A 145 9.27 10.06 -13.85
CA THR A 145 9.78 8.68 -14.01
C THR A 145 10.84 8.33 -12.97
N ARG A 146 11.73 9.26 -12.62
CA ARG A 146 12.64 9.09 -11.47
C ARG A 146 11.89 8.92 -10.15
N MET A 147 10.81 9.69 -9.95
CA MET A 147 9.96 9.53 -8.76
C MET A 147 9.32 8.14 -8.71
N SER A 148 8.81 7.67 -9.84
CA SER A 148 8.20 6.34 -9.94
C SER A 148 9.20 5.21 -9.69
N LEU A 149 10.46 5.39 -10.12
CA LEU A 149 11.56 4.48 -9.78
C LEU A 149 11.82 4.40 -8.27
N LEU A 150 11.80 5.53 -7.55
CA LEU A 150 11.94 5.54 -6.09
C LEU A 150 10.79 4.80 -5.40
N LEU A 151 9.56 4.97 -5.89
CA LEU A 151 8.40 4.24 -5.40
C LEU A 151 8.50 2.74 -5.68
N GLY A 152 8.94 2.36 -6.89
CA GLY A 152 9.18 0.96 -7.27
C GLY A 152 10.27 0.31 -6.42
N LEU A 153 11.39 1.01 -6.19
CA LEU A 153 12.47 0.56 -5.32
C LEU A 153 11.99 0.35 -3.88
N ASN A 154 11.20 1.29 -3.36
CA ASN A 154 10.58 1.15 -2.04
C ASN A 154 9.76 -0.14 -1.94
N VAL A 155 8.83 -0.37 -2.88
CA VAL A 155 8.00 -1.58 -2.91
C VAL A 155 8.84 -2.86 -3.01
N LEU A 156 9.82 -2.89 -3.92
CA LEU A 156 10.68 -4.05 -4.14
C LEU A 156 11.51 -4.39 -2.89
N CYS A 157 12.20 -3.41 -2.30
CA CYS A 157 13.02 -3.61 -1.11
C CYS A 157 12.18 -4.06 0.08
N THR A 158 11.00 -3.47 0.28
CA THR A 158 10.10 -3.84 1.37
C THR A 158 9.53 -5.23 1.20
N ALA A 159 9.10 -5.60 -0.01
CA ALA A 159 8.63 -6.95 -0.31
C ALA A 159 9.73 -8.00 -0.06
N MET A 160 10.95 -7.73 -0.50
CA MET A 160 12.08 -8.65 -0.35
C MET A 160 12.53 -8.78 1.11
N ALA A 161 12.55 -7.67 1.86
CA ALA A 161 12.84 -7.67 3.29
C ALA A 161 11.78 -8.44 4.07
N LEU A 162 10.49 -8.24 3.78
CA LEU A 162 9.40 -8.95 4.45
C LEU A 162 9.38 -10.44 4.11
N ALA A 163 9.66 -10.82 2.85
CA ALA A 163 9.77 -12.22 2.44
C ALA A 163 10.86 -12.94 3.25
N LEU A 164 12.05 -12.35 3.33
CA LEU A 164 13.15 -12.87 4.16
C LEU A 164 12.76 -12.98 5.64
N LEU A 165 12.10 -11.97 6.20
CA LEU A 165 11.72 -11.96 7.61
C LEU A 165 10.61 -12.97 7.95
N VAL A 166 9.65 -13.17 7.04
CA VAL A 166 8.54 -14.13 7.20
C VAL A 166 9.04 -15.57 7.13
N GLU A 167 9.96 -15.89 6.22
CA GLU A 167 10.58 -17.21 6.14
C GLU A 167 11.43 -17.53 7.39
N ARG A 168 12.08 -16.52 7.98
CA ARG A 168 12.99 -16.68 9.13
C ARG A 168 12.29 -16.85 10.48
N HIS A 169 11.07 -16.35 10.62
CA HIS A 169 10.50 -16.07 11.93
C HIS A 169 9.02 -16.41 12.04
N ARG A 170 8.43 -16.18 13.21
CA ARG A 170 6.99 -16.32 13.39
C ARG A 170 6.29 -15.16 12.66
N PRO A 171 5.60 -15.40 11.53
CA PRO A 171 5.00 -14.32 10.71
C PRO A 171 4.02 -13.46 11.51
N ARG A 172 3.38 -14.05 12.51
CA ARG A 172 2.46 -13.36 13.42
C ARG A 172 3.08 -12.15 14.12
N GLY A 173 4.37 -12.20 14.46
CA GLY A 173 5.06 -11.08 15.11
C GLY A 173 5.16 -9.86 14.19
N PHE A 174 5.50 -10.08 12.92
CA PHE A 174 5.60 -9.02 11.91
C PHE A 174 4.22 -8.49 11.52
N MET A 175 3.24 -9.38 11.31
CA MET A 175 1.86 -8.94 11.04
C MET A 175 1.32 -8.06 12.17
N ARG A 176 1.60 -8.38 13.43
CA ARG A 176 1.24 -7.52 14.58
C ARG A 176 1.94 -6.17 14.53
N ALA A 177 3.24 -6.12 14.25
CA ALA A 177 3.98 -4.86 14.15
C ALA A 177 3.42 -3.96 13.04
N ILE A 178 3.16 -4.52 11.86
CA ILE A 178 2.53 -3.83 10.74
C ILE A 178 1.13 -3.34 11.13
N ALA A 179 0.30 -4.21 11.74
CA ALA A 179 -1.04 -3.83 12.17
C ALA A 179 -1.03 -2.72 13.22
N THR A 180 -0.12 -2.77 14.20
CA THR A 180 0.02 -1.73 15.21
C THR A 180 0.43 -0.39 14.57
N ALA A 181 1.37 -0.41 13.63
CA ALA A 181 1.75 0.78 12.87
C ALA A 181 0.56 1.36 12.09
N CYS A 182 -0.17 0.52 11.35
CA CYS A 182 -1.34 0.96 10.59
C CYS A 182 -2.48 1.49 11.47
N VAL A 183 -2.78 0.81 12.58
CA VAL A 183 -3.78 1.25 13.55
C VAL A 183 -3.39 2.59 14.17
N ALA A 184 -2.10 2.83 14.45
CA ALA A 184 -1.66 4.13 14.93
C ALA A 184 -1.99 5.26 13.92
N ILE A 185 -1.75 5.03 12.62
CA ILE A 185 -2.12 5.99 11.56
C ILE A 185 -3.64 6.19 11.49
N VAL A 186 -4.43 5.11 11.62
CA VAL A 186 -5.90 5.18 11.68
C VAL A 186 -6.36 6.02 12.86
N LEU A 187 -5.80 5.80 14.06
CA LEU A 187 -6.17 6.54 15.26
C LEU A 187 -5.78 8.01 15.16
N VAL A 188 -4.59 8.33 14.64
CA VAL A 188 -4.19 9.71 14.32
C VAL A 188 -5.21 10.35 13.39
N SER A 189 -5.67 9.61 12.38
CA SER A 189 -6.61 10.14 11.39
C SER A 189 -8.01 10.37 11.99
N LEU A 190 -8.52 9.40 12.77
CA LEU A 190 -9.76 9.57 13.52
C LEU A 190 -9.68 10.73 14.51
N GLY A 191 -8.53 10.94 15.14
CA GLY A 191 -8.27 12.08 16.02
C GLY A 191 -8.38 13.43 15.28
N HIS A 192 -7.75 13.54 14.10
CA HIS A 192 -7.90 14.73 13.25
C HIS A 192 -9.36 14.96 12.84
N ALA A 193 -10.07 13.89 12.48
CA ALA A 193 -11.49 13.96 12.12
C ALA A 193 -12.35 14.46 13.29
N ALA A 194 -12.15 13.92 14.50
CA ALA A 194 -12.93 14.23 15.70
C ALA A 194 -12.73 15.66 16.19
N VAL A 195 -11.50 16.18 16.13
CA VAL A 195 -11.19 17.57 16.52
C VAL A 195 -11.54 18.57 15.42
N GLY A 196 -11.79 18.09 14.19
CA GLY A 196 -12.04 18.97 13.05
C GLY A 196 -10.80 19.76 12.63
N ALA A 197 -9.62 19.16 12.76
CA ALA A 197 -8.36 19.81 12.41
C ALA A 197 -8.35 20.22 10.93
N SER A 198 -8.05 21.49 10.67
CA SER A 198 -7.86 22.03 9.31
C SER A 198 -6.44 21.84 8.80
N THR A 199 -5.49 21.59 9.69
CA THR A 199 -4.07 21.39 9.39
C THR A 199 -3.62 20.00 9.80
N VAL A 200 -2.77 19.38 8.98
CA VAL A 200 -2.11 18.12 9.26
C VAL A 200 -0.90 18.40 10.13
N PHE A 201 -0.88 17.85 11.34
CA PHE A 201 0.15 18.09 12.37
C PHE A 201 0.40 19.57 12.71
N GLY A 202 -0.52 20.49 12.39
CA GLY A 202 -0.29 21.93 12.57
C GLY A 202 0.59 22.58 11.49
N LEU A 203 1.13 21.82 10.54
CA LEU A 203 2.17 22.28 9.61
C LEU A 203 1.67 22.45 8.17
N TYR A 204 0.66 21.67 7.76
CA TYR A 204 0.21 21.61 6.37
C TYR A 204 -1.30 21.78 6.25
N THR A 205 -1.74 22.75 5.45
CA THR A 205 -3.15 23.00 5.16
C THR A 205 -3.49 22.48 3.76
N PRO A 206 -4.36 21.47 3.62
CA PRO A 206 -4.78 20.99 2.31
C PRO A 206 -5.66 22.03 1.60
N LEU A 207 -5.43 22.26 0.30
CA LEU A 207 -6.11 23.30 -0.46
C LEU A 207 -7.51 22.94 -0.97
N VAL A 208 -7.76 21.64 -1.23
CA VAL A 208 -8.94 21.22 -2.00
C VAL A 208 -9.93 20.37 -1.18
N ASN A 209 -9.44 19.61 -0.20
CA ASN A 209 -10.28 18.67 0.54
C ASN A 209 -9.96 18.73 2.04
N ARG A 210 -10.99 18.53 2.87
CA ARG A 210 -10.80 18.28 4.29
C ARG A 210 -9.94 17.02 4.45
N SER A 211 -8.73 17.17 4.99
CA SER A 211 -7.88 16.03 5.31
C SER A 211 -8.28 15.48 6.67
N PHE A 212 -8.43 14.16 6.74
CA PHE A 212 -8.66 13.47 7.99
C PHE A 212 -7.36 12.98 8.62
N GLY A 213 -6.19 13.45 8.19
CA GLY A 213 -4.93 13.02 8.80
C GLY A 213 -3.75 13.15 7.85
N PRO A 214 -2.70 12.32 8.03
CA PRO A 214 -1.47 12.47 7.26
C PRO A 214 -1.58 11.93 5.83
N ILE A 215 -2.54 11.04 5.55
CA ILE A 215 -2.87 10.65 4.16
C ILE A 215 -3.91 11.64 3.62
N ILE A 216 -3.45 12.59 2.79
CA ILE A 216 -4.26 13.73 2.31
C ILE A 216 -5.35 13.27 1.33
N ASN A 217 -5.02 12.37 0.41
CA ASN A 217 -5.98 11.87 -0.56
C ASN A 217 -6.99 10.93 0.12
N VAL A 218 -8.27 11.30 0.12
CA VAL A 218 -9.35 10.56 0.79
C VAL A 218 -9.57 9.15 0.24
N ASN A 219 -9.30 8.93 -1.06
CA ASN A 219 -9.38 7.59 -1.66
C ASN A 219 -8.21 6.72 -1.19
N HIS A 220 -7.00 7.28 -1.12
CA HIS A 220 -5.84 6.55 -0.60
C HIS A 220 -5.98 6.25 0.89
N LEU A 221 -6.51 7.21 1.67
CA LEU A 221 -6.81 7.02 3.08
C LEU A 221 -7.84 5.91 3.30
N SER A 222 -8.91 5.90 2.49
CA SER A 222 -9.94 4.87 2.55
C SER A 222 -9.38 3.49 2.19
N ALA A 223 -8.57 3.39 1.14
CA ALA A 223 -7.91 2.15 0.75
C ALA A 223 -6.97 1.64 1.87
N PHE A 224 -6.15 2.53 2.44
CA PHE A 224 -5.27 2.20 3.56
C PHE A 224 -6.06 1.72 4.79
N ALA A 225 -7.13 2.42 5.15
CA ALA A 225 -8.00 2.05 6.28
C ALA A 225 -8.71 0.71 6.02
N SER A 226 -9.19 0.44 4.81
CA SER A 226 -9.80 -0.84 4.45
C SER A 226 -8.79 -1.99 4.54
N LEU A 227 -7.57 -1.83 4.04
CA LEU A 227 -6.49 -2.83 4.19
C LEU A 227 -6.14 -3.06 5.66
N THR A 228 -6.09 -1.99 6.46
CA THR A 228 -5.84 -2.07 7.90
C THR A 228 -6.94 -2.83 8.62
N ALA A 229 -8.21 -2.59 8.25
CA ALA A 229 -9.35 -3.30 8.81
C ALA A 229 -9.22 -4.81 8.57
N LEU A 230 -8.88 -5.21 7.34
CA LEU A 230 -8.72 -6.62 6.97
C LEU A 230 -7.54 -7.29 7.68
N LEU A 231 -6.41 -6.61 7.75
CA LEU A 231 -5.24 -7.10 8.48
C LEU A 231 -5.59 -7.34 9.95
N CYS A 232 -6.27 -6.40 10.59
CA CYS A 232 -6.68 -6.50 11.98
C CYS A 232 -7.77 -7.57 12.21
N LEU A 233 -8.74 -7.71 11.30
CA LEU A 233 -9.73 -8.78 11.34
C LEU A 233 -9.06 -10.15 11.21
N GLY A 234 -8.18 -10.32 10.23
CA GLY A 234 -7.42 -11.55 10.00
C GLY A 234 -6.57 -11.93 11.21
N LEU A 235 -5.91 -10.95 11.84
CA LEU A 235 -5.20 -11.15 13.10
C LEU A 235 -6.15 -11.57 14.24
N GLY A 236 -7.25 -10.85 14.45
CA GLY A 236 -8.22 -11.17 15.50
C GLY A 236 -8.82 -12.57 15.38
N LEU A 237 -9.05 -13.05 14.16
CA LEU A 237 -9.51 -14.42 13.89
C LEU A 237 -8.47 -15.49 14.27
N GLN A 238 -7.17 -15.18 14.12
CA GLN A 238 -6.07 -16.09 14.42
C GLN A 238 -5.58 -16.03 15.87
N GLU A 239 -5.86 -14.94 16.60
CA GLU A 239 -5.46 -14.79 18.00
C GLU A 239 -6.31 -15.66 18.94
N GLU A 240 -5.62 -16.21 19.96
CA GLU A 240 -6.28 -16.86 21.09
C GLU A 240 -7.15 -15.87 21.87
N SER A 241 -8.16 -16.38 22.58
CA SER A 241 -9.01 -15.56 23.45
C SER A 241 -8.17 -14.78 24.47
N GLY A 242 -8.25 -13.44 24.43
CA GLY A 242 -7.47 -12.56 25.29
C GLY A 242 -7.44 -11.11 24.81
N PRO A 243 -6.67 -10.23 25.46
CA PRO A 243 -6.65 -8.80 25.17
C PRO A 243 -6.16 -8.48 23.75
N ARG A 244 -5.24 -9.28 23.22
CA ARG A 244 -4.71 -9.11 21.85
C ARG A 244 -5.79 -9.29 20.78
N LYS A 245 -6.67 -10.26 20.97
CA LYS A 245 -7.82 -10.49 20.09
C LYS A 245 -8.80 -9.31 20.14
N GLY A 246 -9.09 -8.81 21.33
CA GLY A 246 -9.92 -7.62 21.52
C GLY A 246 -9.34 -6.38 20.83
N LEU A 247 -8.05 -6.10 21.06
CA LEU A 247 -7.34 -4.99 20.43
C LEU A 247 -7.34 -5.09 18.90
N ALA A 248 -7.17 -6.30 18.34
CA ALA A 248 -7.25 -6.50 16.90
C ALA A 248 -8.65 -6.18 16.35
N TYR A 249 -9.72 -6.60 17.03
CA TYR A 249 -11.08 -6.23 16.61
C TYR A 249 -11.38 -4.74 16.77
N VAL A 250 -10.91 -4.11 17.85
CA VAL A 250 -11.04 -2.65 18.02
C VAL A 250 -10.31 -1.92 16.88
N GLY A 251 -9.07 -2.32 16.56
CA GLY A 251 -8.32 -1.75 15.45
C GLY A 251 -9.04 -1.93 14.11
N ALA A 252 -9.64 -3.09 13.88
CA ALA A 252 -10.46 -3.34 12.69
C ALA A 252 -11.70 -2.42 12.62
N THR A 253 -12.42 -2.26 13.73
CA THR A 253 -13.58 -1.38 13.81
C THR A 253 -13.20 0.07 13.59
N CYS A 254 -12.14 0.58 14.23
CA CYS A 254 -11.64 1.93 14.01
C CYS A 254 -11.29 2.17 12.54
N ALA A 255 -10.58 1.22 11.92
CA ALA A 255 -10.18 1.32 10.52
C ALA A 255 -11.40 1.32 9.59
N ALA A 256 -12.38 0.45 9.83
CA ALA A 256 -13.63 0.45 9.09
C ALA A 256 -14.43 1.76 9.25
N CYS A 257 -14.52 2.30 10.47
CA CYS A 257 -15.16 3.59 10.71
C CYS A 257 -14.48 4.69 9.90
N LEU A 258 -13.14 4.73 9.89
CA LEU A 258 -12.38 5.69 9.10
C LEU A 258 -12.65 5.53 7.59
N THR A 259 -12.67 4.31 7.07
CA THR A 259 -13.05 4.03 5.66
C THR A 259 -14.39 4.64 5.30
N LEU A 260 -15.40 4.48 6.15
CA LEU A 260 -16.76 5.01 5.90
C LEU A 260 -16.81 6.54 6.03
N LEU A 261 -16.07 7.10 6.99
CA LEU A 261 -15.97 8.55 7.20
C LEU A 261 -15.35 9.29 5.99
N THR A 262 -14.51 8.62 5.19
CA THR A 262 -13.94 9.26 4.00
C THR A 262 -14.97 9.48 2.88
N GLY A 263 -16.15 8.85 2.94
CA GLY A 263 -17.17 8.93 1.89
C GLY A 263 -16.76 8.26 0.57
N SER A 264 -15.69 7.46 0.55
CA SER A 264 -15.20 6.83 -0.68
C SER A 264 -16.02 5.59 -1.05
N ARG A 265 -16.69 5.63 -2.21
CA ARG A 265 -17.43 4.49 -2.80
C ARG A 265 -16.53 3.26 -2.97
N GLY A 266 -15.34 3.46 -3.52
CA GLY A 266 -14.36 2.40 -3.72
C GLY A 266 -13.88 1.81 -2.40
N GLY A 267 -13.70 2.64 -1.37
CA GLY A 267 -13.33 2.17 -0.04
C GLY A 267 -14.40 1.31 0.63
N ALA A 268 -15.66 1.75 0.60
CA ALA A 268 -16.81 1.00 1.12
C ALA A 268 -17.00 -0.33 0.40
N LEU A 269 -16.94 -0.32 -0.94
CA LEU A 269 -17.02 -1.54 -1.75
C LEU A 269 -15.85 -2.50 -1.46
N SER A 270 -14.63 -1.99 -1.35
CA SER A 270 -13.46 -2.81 -1.02
C SER A 270 -13.60 -3.46 0.36
N LEU A 271 -14.11 -2.72 1.34
CA LEU A 271 -14.37 -3.22 2.69
C LEU A 271 -15.43 -4.34 2.68
N LEU A 272 -16.50 -4.20 1.90
CA LEU A 272 -17.53 -5.23 1.73
C LEU A 272 -16.95 -6.50 1.10
N ILE A 273 -16.29 -6.38 -0.05
CA ILE A 273 -15.69 -7.49 -0.78
C ILE A 273 -14.74 -8.26 0.15
N ALA A 274 -13.86 -7.52 0.82
CA ALA A 274 -12.82 -8.16 1.60
C ALA A 274 -13.32 -8.75 2.93
N THR A 275 -14.36 -8.15 3.55
CA THR A 275 -15.07 -8.78 4.68
C THR A 275 -15.77 -10.07 4.22
N GLY A 276 -16.35 -10.08 3.01
CA GLY A 276 -16.94 -11.26 2.39
C GLY A 276 -15.91 -12.38 2.15
N ILE A 277 -14.73 -12.04 1.62
CA ILE A 277 -13.62 -12.98 1.44
C ILE A 277 -13.17 -13.54 2.80
N ALA A 278 -12.99 -12.70 3.82
CA ALA A 278 -12.60 -13.15 5.16
C ALA A 278 -13.63 -14.13 5.75
N LEU A 279 -14.93 -13.88 5.57
CA LEU A 279 -16.00 -14.80 5.98
C LEU A 279 -15.94 -16.13 5.22
N LEU A 280 -15.75 -16.09 3.91
CA LEU A 280 -15.65 -17.28 3.07
C LEU A 280 -14.46 -18.16 3.47
N LEU A 281 -13.29 -17.55 3.66
CA LEU A 281 -12.08 -18.25 4.11
C LEU A 281 -12.24 -18.84 5.51
N THR A 282 -12.88 -18.09 6.42
CA THR A 282 -13.17 -18.58 7.78
C THR A 282 -14.08 -19.81 7.74
N ARG A 283 -15.13 -19.78 6.90
CA ARG A 283 -16.02 -20.94 6.69
C ARG A 283 -15.28 -22.15 6.13
N ARG A 284 -14.45 -21.96 5.11
CA ARG A 284 -13.67 -23.06 4.49
C ARG A 284 -12.64 -23.67 5.45
N SER A 285 -12.04 -22.86 6.32
CA SER A 285 -11.06 -23.34 7.30
C SER A 285 -11.66 -24.15 8.45
N GLY A 286 -13.00 -24.23 8.56
CA GLY A 286 -13.67 -24.86 9.70
C GLY A 286 -13.52 -24.10 11.02
N THR A 287 -12.91 -22.91 11.00
CA THR A 287 -12.69 -22.08 12.20
C THR A 287 -14.04 -21.64 12.77
N ARG A 288 -14.35 -22.07 14.00
CA ARG A 288 -15.58 -21.67 14.68
C ARG A 288 -15.46 -20.22 15.17
N MET A 289 -16.24 -19.32 14.59
CA MET A 289 -16.38 -17.94 15.07
C MET A 289 -17.29 -17.90 16.30
N SER A 290 -16.84 -17.20 17.35
CA SER A 290 -17.69 -16.84 18.49
C SER A 290 -18.81 -15.88 18.07
N LEU A 291 -19.96 -15.94 18.73
CA LEU A 291 -21.11 -15.06 18.49
C LEU A 291 -20.77 -13.56 18.38
N PRO A 292 -19.99 -12.94 19.28
CA PRO A 292 -19.66 -11.51 19.19
C PRO A 292 -18.90 -11.15 17.90
N VAL A 293 -18.09 -12.07 17.37
CA VAL A 293 -17.34 -11.85 16.13
C VAL A 293 -18.28 -11.90 14.93
N LYS A 294 -19.27 -12.81 14.94
CA LYS A 294 -20.31 -12.85 13.90
C LYS A 294 -21.15 -11.58 13.90
N VAL A 295 -21.55 -11.11 15.09
CA VAL A 295 -22.32 -9.87 15.25
C VAL A 295 -21.49 -8.67 14.78
N GLY A 296 -20.21 -8.58 15.17
CA GLY A 296 -19.31 -7.51 14.75
C GLY A 296 -19.09 -7.48 13.23
N LEU A 297 -18.88 -8.63 12.59
CA LEU A 297 -18.80 -8.69 11.12
C LEU A 297 -20.13 -8.36 10.45
N GLY A 298 -21.26 -8.81 11.00
CA GLY A 298 -22.59 -8.46 10.51
C GLY A 298 -22.84 -6.95 10.56
N ALA A 299 -22.49 -6.31 11.69
CA ALA A 299 -22.57 -4.87 11.86
C ALA A 299 -21.64 -4.12 10.90
N LEU A 300 -20.43 -4.63 10.67
CA LEU A 300 -19.49 -4.06 9.69
C LEU A 300 -20.04 -4.10 8.27
N VAL A 301 -20.61 -5.24 7.85
CA VAL A 301 -21.25 -5.38 6.54
C VAL A 301 -22.44 -4.43 6.44
N ALA A 302 -23.31 -4.39 7.45
CA ALA A 302 -24.47 -3.49 7.48
C ALA A 302 -24.04 -2.02 7.39
N ALA A 303 -23.02 -1.60 8.13
CA ALA A 303 -22.47 -0.25 8.09
C ALA A 303 -21.86 0.09 6.72
N ALA A 304 -21.17 -0.86 6.08
CA ALA A 304 -20.60 -0.63 4.76
C ALA A 304 -21.66 -0.58 3.65
N VAL A 305 -22.72 -1.39 3.73
CA VAL A 305 -23.88 -1.28 2.84
C VAL A 305 -24.62 0.03 3.05
N ALA A 306 -24.86 0.43 4.30
CA ALA A 306 -25.50 1.70 4.63
C ALA A 306 -24.65 2.88 4.16
N GLY A 307 -23.33 2.85 4.37
CA GLY A 307 -22.40 3.86 3.86
C GLY A 307 -22.42 3.94 2.33
N LEU A 308 -22.44 2.80 1.65
CA LEU A 308 -22.58 2.76 0.19
C LEU A 308 -23.91 3.39 -0.24
N ALA A 309 -25.02 3.02 0.39
CA ALA A 309 -26.34 3.60 0.11
C ALA A 309 -26.35 5.11 0.34
N VAL A 310 -25.77 5.61 1.44
CA VAL A 310 -25.67 7.05 1.72
C VAL A 310 -24.84 7.77 0.67
N VAL A 311 -23.75 7.17 0.17
CA VAL A 311 -22.91 7.81 -0.85
C VAL A 311 -23.55 7.76 -2.24
N PHE A 312 -24.30 6.70 -2.58
CA PHE A 312 -24.97 6.57 -3.87
C PHE A 312 -26.29 7.33 -3.95
N PHE A 313 -27.07 7.37 -2.87
CA PHE A 313 -28.39 8.00 -2.83
C PHE A 313 -28.40 9.36 -2.11
N GLY A 314 -27.32 9.70 -1.40
CA GLY A 314 -27.18 11.02 -0.79
C GLY A 314 -26.94 12.07 -1.86
N VAL A 315 -27.78 13.11 -1.88
CA VAL A 315 -27.70 14.31 -2.74
C VAL A 315 -26.52 15.22 -2.34
N ARG A 316 -25.39 14.65 -1.92
CA ARG A 316 -24.18 15.44 -1.70
C ARG A 316 -23.51 15.63 -3.04
N GLU A 317 -23.41 16.88 -3.48
CA GLU A 317 -22.38 17.38 -4.40
C GLU A 317 -21.00 17.07 -3.80
N VAL A 318 -20.61 15.80 -3.81
CA VAL A 318 -19.24 15.41 -3.55
C VAL A 318 -18.48 15.98 -4.74
N HIS A 319 -17.55 16.91 -4.47
CA HIS A 319 -16.70 17.62 -5.42
C HIS A 319 -15.70 16.68 -6.16
N GLY A 320 -16.17 15.49 -6.54
CA GLY A 320 -15.47 14.51 -7.32
C GLY A 320 -16.02 14.48 -8.74
N VAL A 321 -15.12 14.13 -9.66
CA VAL A 321 -15.39 13.88 -11.08
C VAL A 321 -16.66 13.03 -11.21
N SER A 322 -17.66 13.54 -11.92
CA SER A 322 -18.93 12.83 -12.14
C SER A 322 -18.68 11.50 -12.87
N ASP A 323 -19.59 10.53 -12.73
CA ASP A 323 -19.40 9.22 -13.37
C ASP A 323 -19.33 9.34 -14.92
N ILE A 324 -19.94 10.38 -15.49
CA ILE A 324 -19.86 10.73 -16.92
C ILE A 324 -18.48 11.25 -17.28
N GLU A 325 -17.92 12.17 -16.49
CA GLU A 325 -16.54 12.66 -16.70
C GLU A 325 -15.50 11.55 -16.54
N ARG A 326 -15.73 10.56 -15.66
CA ARG A 326 -14.85 9.39 -15.51
C ARG A 326 -14.78 8.53 -16.79
N LEU A 327 -15.93 8.27 -17.41
CA LEU A 327 -15.99 7.52 -18.67
C LEU A 327 -15.26 8.27 -19.80
N ASP A 328 -15.41 9.59 -19.85
CA ASP A 328 -14.68 10.41 -20.83
C ASP A 328 -13.17 10.42 -20.56
N VAL A 329 -12.74 10.47 -19.28
CA VAL A 329 -11.33 10.30 -18.91
C VAL A 329 -10.81 8.93 -19.35
N TRP A 330 -11.56 7.85 -19.18
CA TRP A 330 -11.16 6.52 -19.62
C TRP A 330 -11.04 6.42 -21.13
N ARG A 331 -12.00 6.98 -21.88
CA ARG A 331 -11.96 7.03 -23.33
C ARG A 331 -10.72 7.78 -23.83
N ARG A 332 -10.49 8.99 -23.33
CA ARG A 332 -9.32 9.81 -23.68
C ARG A 332 -8.00 9.17 -23.24
N SER A 333 -8.02 8.41 -22.15
CA SER A 333 -6.84 7.64 -21.71
C SER A 333 -6.57 6.47 -22.65
N GLY A 334 -7.60 5.82 -23.17
CA GLY A 334 -7.47 4.82 -24.23
C GLY A 334 -6.86 5.38 -25.51
N GLU A 335 -7.27 6.59 -25.92
CA GLU A 335 -6.64 7.30 -27.04
C GLU A 335 -5.15 7.57 -26.74
N LEU A 336 -4.80 8.00 -25.52
CA LEU A 336 -3.40 8.17 -25.11
C LEU A 336 -2.60 6.86 -25.14
N VAL A 337 -3.21 5.72 -24.77
CA VAL A 337 -2.59 4.39 -24.90
C VAL A 337 -2.29 4.09 -26.37
N LEU A 338 -3.21 4.40 -27.29
CA LEU A 338 -3.01 4.13 -28.73
C LEU A 338 -1.90 4.99 -29.33
N ASP A 339 -1.81 6.26 -28.92
CA ASP A 339 -0.74 7.16 -29.36
C ASP A 339 0.65 6.71 -28.88
N HIS A 340 0.72 6.14 -27.68
CA HIS A 340 1.96 5.74 -27.03
C HIS A 340 2.05 4.22 -26.84
N TRP A 341 1.44 3.44 -27.74
CA TRP A 341 1.22 2.02 -27.53
C TRP A 341 2.50 1.19 -27.37
N MET A 342 3.63 1.64 -27.93
CA MET A 342 4.86 0.85 -27.95
C MET A 342 5.73 1.05 -26.71
N ALA A 343 6.14 2.28 -26.41
CA ALA A 343 7.05 2.61 -25.31
C ALA A 343 6.38 3.36 -24.13
N GLY A 344 5.12 3.75 -24.27
CA GLY A 344 4.41 4.59 -23.32
C GLY A 344 4.92 6.04 -23.31
N THR A 345 4.34 6.82 -22.41
CA THR A 345 4.69 8.23 -22.15
C THR A 345 5.82 8.37 -21.12
N GLY A 346 6.20 7.29 -20.46
CA GLY A 346 7.08 7.30 -19.28
C GLY A 346 6.32 6.92 -18.00
N ARG A 347 6.88 6.04 -17.17
CA ARG A 347 6.29 5.70 -15.87
C ARG A 347 6.10 6.97 -15.03
N GLY A 348 4.90 7.18 -14.50
CA GLY A 348 4.52 8.38 -13.77
C GLY A 348 4.20 9.62 -14.62
N ALA A 349 4.40 9.56 -15.94
CA ALA A 349 4.22 10.70 -16.85
C ALA A 349 2.79 10.81 -17.42
N PHE A 350 1.81 10.04 -16.90
CA PHE A 350 0.42 10.14 -17.35
C PHE A 350 -0.12 11.56 -17.29
N GLU A 351 0.00 12.23 -16.14
CA GLU A 351 -0.56 13.57 -15.91
C GLU A 351 -0.08 14.63 -16.93
N PRO A 352 1.23 14.84 -17.16
CA PRO A 352 1.68 15.80 -18.16
C PRO A 352 1.31 15.38 -19.59
N ALA A 353 1.26 14.08 -19.90
CA ALA A 353 0.86 13.61 -21.22
C ALA A 353 -0.65 13.78 -21.46
N PHE A 354 -1.47 13.66 -20.41
CA PHE A 354 -2.92 13.79 -20.48
C PHE A 354 -3.40 15.24 -20.47
N LEU A 355 -2.55 16.21 -20.11
CA LEU A 355 -2.92 17.63 -19.99
C LEU A 355 -3.58 18.20 -21.25
N PHE A 356 -3.05 17.87 -22.43
CA PHE A 356 -3.59 18.31 -23.72
C PHE A 356 -4.92 17.66 -24.08
N ARG A 357 -5.30 16.60 -23.36
CA ARG A 357 -6.54 15.86 -23.49
C ARG A 357 -7.55 16.23 -22.40
N SER A 358 -7.20 17.03 -21.39
CA SER A 358 -8.13 17.49 -20.35
C SER A 358 -8.63 18.91 -20.63
N SER A 359 -9.80 19.27 -20.11
CA SER A 359 -10.22 20.68 -20.07
C SER A 359 -9.31 21.47 -19.12
N PHE A 360 -9.05 22.75 -19.40
CA PHE A 360 -8.22 23.62 -18.57
C PHE A 360 -8.70 23.78 -17.12
N LEU A 361 -9.93 23.34 -16.81
CA LEU A 361 -10.59 23.48 -15.52
C LEU A 361 -10.28 22.32 -14.55
N ALA A 362 -9.76 21.19 -15.04
CA ALA A 362 -9.49 20.02 -14.20
C ALA A 362 -8.19 19.31 -14.61
N ARG A 363 -7.31 19.06 -13.63
CA ARG A 363 -6.05 18.34 -13.84
C ARG A 363 -6.19 16.89 -13.37
N TYR A 364 -6.06 15.96 -14.31
CA TYR A 364 -6.18 14.52 -14.01
C TYR A 364 -4.80 13.90 -13.82
N THR A 365 -4.55 13.38 -12.61
CA THR A 365 -3.24 12.80 -12.29
C THR A 365 -3.14 11.32 -12.67
N HIS A 366 -4.29 10.62 -12.74
CA HIS A 366 -4.41 9.19 -13.07
C HIS A 366 -5.76 8.93 -13.76
N PRO A 367 -5.89 7.84 -14.55
CA PRO A 367 -7.15 7.40 -15.14
C PRO A 367 -8.01 6.57 -14.16
N GLU A 368 -7.56 6.33 -12.93
CA GLU A 368 -8.21 5.42 -11.95
C GLU A 368 -8.44 3.98 -12.48
N ASN A 369 -7.64 3.56 -13.47
CA ASN A 369 -7.68 2.23 -14.07
C ASN A 369 -6.25 1.76 -14.35
N ILE A 370 -5.84 0.65 -13.72
CA ILE A 370 -4.45 0.17 -13.79
C ILE A 370 -4.02 -0.22 -15.21
N LEU A 371 -4.95 -0.74 -16.04
CA LEU A 371 -4.66 -1.14 -17.41
C LEU A 371 -4.41 0.08 -18.30
N LEU A 372 -5.24 1.11 -18.16
CA LEU A 372 -5.07 2.37 -18.88
C LEU A 372 -3.83 3.12 -18.39
N GLN A 373 -3.57 3.13 -17.07
CA GLN A 373 -2.38 3.73 -16.48
C GLN A 373 -1.12 3.07 -17.01
N TYR A 374 -1.01 1.74 -16.94
CA TYR A 374 0.18 1.02 -17.41
C TYR A 374 0.30 1.09 -18.92
N GLY A 375 -0.80 0.94 -19.66
CA GLY A 375 -0.80 1.06 -21.12
C GLY A 375 -0.28 2.41 -21.59
N ALA A 376 -0.71 3.51 -20.94
CA ALA A 376 -0.31 4.86 -21.32
C ALA A 376 1.13 5.18 -20.90
N GLU A 377 1.62 4.61 -19.80
CA GLU A 377 2.93 4.97 -19.23
C GLU A 377 4.07 4.04 -19.64
N LEU A 378 3.79 2.76 -19.86
CA LEU A 378 4.78 1.73 -20.20
C LEU A 378 4.61 1.19 -21.62
N GLY A 379 3.50 1.48 -22.28
CA GLY A 379 3.13 0.84 -23.54
C GLY A 379 2.44 -0.50 -23.32
N VAL A 380 1.70 -0.95 -24.34
CA VAL A 380 0.94 -2.19 -24.36
C VAL A 380 1.83 -3.44 -24.18
N PRO A 381 2.99 -3.58 -24.84
CA PRO A 381 3.81 -4.79 -24.69
C PRO A 381 4.27 -5.03 -23.24
N LEU A 382 4.81 -3.99 -22.59
CA LEU A 382 5.24 -4.07 -21.19
C LEU A 382 4.07 -4.24 -20.22
N THR A 383 2.92 -3.63 -20.53
CA THR A 383 1.69 -3.82 -19.74
C THR A 383 1.23 -5.27 -19.76
N LEU A 384 1.22 -5.92 -20.94
CA LEU A 384 0.85 -7.33 -21.06
C LEU A 384 1.82 -8.23 -20.31
N LEU A 385 3.13 -7.97 -20.40
CA LEU A 385 4.14 -8.70 -19.63
C LEU A 385 3.92 -8.56 -18.11
N ALA A 386 3.57 -7.35 -17.65
CA ALA A 386 3.32 -7.08 -16.24
C ALA A 386 2.04 -7.74 -15.69
N LEU A 387 1.10 -8.15 -16.56
CA LEU A 387 -0.14 -8.84 -16.16
C LEU A 387 0.02 -10.36 -16.09
N VAL A 388 1.00 -10.91 -16.81
CA VAL A 388 1.20 -12.37 -16.94
C VAL A 388 2.18 -12.92 -15.91
N GLY A 389 3.13 -12.11 -15.44
CA GLY A 389 4.09 -12.51 -14.39
C GLY A 389 3.63 -12.15 -12.99
#